data_AF-A0A7Y2U897-F1
#
_entry.id   AF-A0A7Y2U897-F1
#
_cell.length_a   1.000
_cell.length_b   1.000
_cell.length_c   1.000
_cell.angle_alpha   90.00
_cell.angle_beta   90.00
_cell.angle_gamma   90.00
#
_symmetry.space_group_name_H-M   'P 1'
#
loop_
_entity.id
_entity.type
_entity.pdbx_description
1 polymer ?
#
loop_
_entity_poly.entity_id
_entity_poly.type
_entity_poly.pdbx_seq_one_letter_code
_entity_poly.pdbx_strand_id
1 'polypeptide(L)'
;MRAELSDSVNKLPHSKKYQMIFFAGPAWVAGSKVSMQKGNKAATVSGERGHKFKWICGGGAHNWKPDGKKQKAEWIDASDKEIKASGKIVRNDPLVWGTVWQNPLELAFDMDPLPNVIIFMTDGSTGNKAMATAEKYSKLAKRKGVIINTISLMEPKAAVAMKKLAEGSGGTFSLINQEGKKIKAKDLAKKKAKKGKGKKTGKKK
;
A
#
# COMPACT_ATOMS: atom_id res chain seq x y z
N MET A 1 1.04 10.28 5.68
CA MET A 1 1.14 9.47 4.45
C MET A 1 1.06 10.31 3.18
N ARG A 2 -0.03 11.06 2.94
CA ARG A 2 -0.21 11.82 1.69
C ARG A 2 0.90 12.85 1.40
N ALA A 3 1.36 13.59 2.42
CA ALA A 3 2.45 14.56 2.27
C ALA A 3 3.77 13.89 1.85
N GLU A 4 4.21 12.87 2.59
CA GLU A 4 5.42 12.09 2.30
C GLU A 4 5.39 11.43 0.91
N LEU A 5 4.24 10.86 0.53
CA LEU A 5 4.08 10.27 -0.80
C LEU A 5 4.12 11.33 -1.90
N SER A 6 3.48 12.48 -1.68
CA SER A 6 3.51 13.59 -2.63
C SER A 6 4.93 14.14 -2.81
N ASP A 7 5.70 14.26 -1.74
CA ASP A 7 7.11 14.70 -1.81
C ASP A 7 7.99 13.69 -2.55
N SER A 8 7.80 12.39 -2.28
CA SER A 8 8.51 11.31 -2.97
C SER A 8 8.22 11.30 -4.48
N VAL A 9 6.96 11.48 -4.87
CA VAL A 9 6.54 11.54 -6.28
C VAL A 9 7.15 12.75 -6.98
N ASN A 10 7.19 13.91 -6.31
CA ASN A 10 7.77 15.14 -6.86
C ASN A 10 9.28 15.06 -7.10
N LYS A 11 9.96 14.06 -6.53
CA LYS A 11 11.42 13.85 -6.67
C LYS A 11 11.77 12.74 -7.65
N LEU A 12 10.79 12.21 -8.38
CA LEU A 12 11.04 11.17 -9.38
C LEU A 12 11.89 11.73 -10.54
N PRO A 13 12.99 11.07 -10.92
CA PRO A 13 13.81 11.53 -12.03
C PRO A 13 13.07 11.36 -13.36
N HIS A 14 13.14 12.38 -14.21
CA HIS A 14 12.36 12.45 -15.45
C HIS A 14 12.73 11.39 -16.50
N SER A 15 13.85 10.68 -16.32
CA SER A 15 14.28 9.58 -17.19
C SER A 15 13.65 8.23 -16.86
N LYS A 16 12.67 8.19 -15.94
CA LYS A 16 12.02 6.97 -15.48
C LYS A 16 10.55 6.93 -15.86
N LYS A 17 10.05 5.70 -16.02
CA LYS A 17 8.63 5.41 -16.02
C LYS A 17 8.22 4.96 -14.63
N TYR A 18 7.01 5.32 -14.23
CA TYR A 18 6.44 4.93 -12.95
C TYR A 18 4.96 4.64 -13.09
N GLN A 19 4.38 4.07 -12.04
CA GLN A 19 2.94 3.97 -11.89
C GLN A 19 2.59 3.94 -10.40
N MET A 20 1.43 4.48 -10.06
CA MET A 20 0.89 4.41 -8.70
C MET A 20 -0.33 3.51 -8.66
N ILE A 21 -0.28 2.51 -7.79
CA ILE A 21 -1.42 1.63 -7.50
C ILE A 21 -1.85 1.89 -6.06
N PHE A 22 -3.08 2.35 -5.89
CA PHE A 22 -3.69 2.52 -4.59
C PHE A 22 -4.45 1.26 -4.19
N PHE A 23 -4.61 1.06 -2.90
CA PHE A 23 -5.32 -0.09 -2.39
C PHE A 23 -5.97 0.16 -1.04
N ALA A 24 -7.01 -0.63 -0.79
CA ALA A 24 -7.67 -0.81 0.48
C ALA A 24 -8.17 -2.27 0.51
N GLY A 25 -9.49 -2.47 0.52
CA GLY A 25 -10.09 -3.72 0.07
C GLY A 25 -9.81 -3.96 -1.43
N PRO A 26 -10.37 -3.14 -2.35
CA PRO A 26 -10.00 -3.18 -3.76
C PRO A 26 -8.60 -2.58 -4.01
N ALA A 27 -8.06 -2.77 -5.21
CA ALA A 27 -6.87 -2.06 -5.71
C ALA A 27 -7.19 -1.36 -7.04
N TRP A 28 -6.57 -0.21 -7.30
CA TRP A 28 -6.81 0.59 -8.50
C TRP A 28 -5.60 1.41 -8.90
N VAL A 29 -5.50 1.72 -10.18
CA VAL A 29 -4.56 2.70 -10.73
C VAL A 29 -4.95 4.08 -10.24
N ALA A 30 -3.99 4.84 -9.71
CA ALA A 30 -4.19 6.21 -9.28
C ALA A 30 -4.84 7.06 -10.39
N GLY A 31 -5.83 7.89 -10.01
CA GLY A 31 -6.66 8.66 -10.95
C GLY A 31 -7.99 7.97 -11.30
N SER A 32 -8.11 6.66 -11.05
CA SER A 32 -9.39 5.95 -11.16
C SER A 32 -10.33 6.32 -10.02
N LYS A 33 -11.65 6.34 -10.29
CA LYS A 33 -12.65 6.61 -9.26
C LYS A 33 -13.11 5.32 -8.60
N VAL A 34 -13.05 5.25 -7.28
CA VAL A 34 -13.59 4.13 -6.50
C VAL A 34 -14.95 4.50 -5.90
N SER A 35 -15.93 3.63 -6.08
CA SER A 35 -17.23 3.72 -5.42
C SER A 35 -17.47 2.47 -4.58
N MET A 36 -17.66 2.67 -3.27
CA MET A 36 -17.97 1.61 -2.32
C MET A 36 -19.47 1.44 -2.19
N GLN A 37 -19.95 0.21 -2.26
CA GLN A 37 -21.35 -0.10 -1.94
C GLN A 37 -21.58 0.03 -0.42
N LYS A 38 -22.78 0.49 -0.04
CA LYS A 38 -23.22 0.55 1.36
C LYS A 38 -22.97 -0.78 2.07
N GLY A 39 -22.35 -0.71 3.25
CA GLY A 39 -22.00 -1.89 4.05
C GLY A 39 -20.74 -2.62 3.59
N ASN A 40 -19.93 -2.04 2.70
CA ASN A 40 -18.62 -2.56 2.27
C ASN A 40 -18.67 -3.99 1.70
N LYS A 41 -19.77 -4.34 1.02
CA LYS A 41 -19.97 -5.67 0.40
C LYS A 41 -19.40 -5.77 -1.01
N ALA A 42 -19.26 -4.64 -1.70
CA ALA A 42 -18.69 -4.56 -3.04
C ALA A 42 -18.11 -3.16 -3.29
N ALA A 43 -17.31 -3.06 -4.35
CA ALA A 43 -16.80 -1.80 -4.86
C ALA A 43 -16.73 -1.84 -6.39
N THR A 44 -16.84 -0.68 -7.02
CA THR A 44 -16.56 -0.51 -8.45
C THR A 44 -15.45 0.51 -8.63
N VAL A 45 -14.40 0.12 -9.35
CA VAL A 45 -13.34 1.02 -9.82
C VAL A 45 -13.68 1.41 -11.24
N SER A 46 -13.81 2.71 -11.50
CA SER A 46 -14.01 3.27 -12.85
C SER A 46 -12.70 3.87 -13.33
N GLY A 47 -12.08 3.21 -14.31
CA GLY A 47 -10.85 3.67 -14.95
C GLY A 47 -11.13 4.64 -16.09
N GLU A 48 -10.09 4.93 -16.88
CA GLU A 48 -10.22 5.77 -18.08
C GLU A 48 -11.20 5.16 -19.09
N ARG A 49 -11.80 6.03 -19.92
CA ARG A 49 -12.76 5.65 -20.98
C ARG A 49 -14.00 4.90 -20.49
N GLY A 50 -14.33 5.00 -19.19
CA GLY A 50 -15.55 4.45 -18.61
C GLY A 50 -15.50 2.95 -18.30
N HIS A 51 -14.33 2.30 -18.42
CA HIS A 51 -14.18 0.90 -18.03
C HIS A 51 -14.42 0.72 -16.53
N LYS A 52 -15.20 -0.31 -16.17
CA LYS A 52 -15.57 -0.61 -14.79
C LYS A 52 -15.03 -1.97 -14.37
N PHE A 53 -14.40 -1.99 -13.21
CA PHE A 53 -13.83 -3.19 -12.59
C PHE A 53 -14.53 -3.42 -11.24
N LYS A 54 -15.19 -4.57 -11.11
CA LYS A 54 -15.98 -4.91 -9.93
C LYS A 54 -15.12 -5.64 -8.92
N TRP A 55 -15.41 -5.40 -7.66
CA TRP A 55 -14.78 -6.04 -6.51
C TRP A 55 -15.85 -6.48 -5.53
N ILE A 56 -15.68 -7.67 -4.96
CA ILE A 56 -16.59 -8.23 -3.96
C ILE A 56 -15.85 -8.52 -2.65
N CYS A 57 -16.55 -8.28 -1.54
CA CYS A 57 -16.09 -8.55 -0.19
C CYS A 57 -16.72 -9.84 0.30
N GLY A 58 -15.91 -10.88 0.51
CA GLY A 58 -16.30 -12.15 1.13
C GLY A 58 -16.49 -12.06 2.65
N GLY A 59 -16.59 -10.85 3.21
CA GLY A 59 -16.78 -10.58 4.64
C GLY A 59 -15.50 -10.14 5.35
N GLY A 60 -15.52 -8.98 6.02
CA GLY A 60 -14.36 -8.46 6.77
C GLY A 60 -13.33 -7.71 5.91
N ALA A 61 -12.48 -6.92 6.58
CA ALA A 61 -11.60 -5.92 5.94
C ALA A 61 -10.51 -6.50 5.02
N HIS A 62 -10.29 -7.82 5.07
CA HIS A 62 -9.15 -8.50 4.43
C HIS A 62 -9.57 -9.55 3.39
N ASN A 63 -10.85 -9.58 3.01
CA ASN A 63 -11.43 -10.59 2.13
C ASN A 63 -12.04 -9.97 0.87
N TRP A 64 -11.25 -9.16 0.17
CA TRP A 64 -11.64 -8.53 -1.09
C TRP A 64 -10.99 -9.23 -2.27
N LYS A 65 -11.77 -9.49 -3.31
CA LYS A 65 -11.29 -10.07 -4.58
C LYS A 65 -11.97 -9.41 -5.77
N PRO A 66 -11.31 -9.38 -6.95
CA PRO A 66 -11.97 -8.91 -8.17
C PRO A 66 -13.13 -9.84 -8.52
N ASP A 67 -14.17 -9.24 -9.10
CA ASP A 67 -15.29 -9.92 -9.74
C ASP A 67 -15.15 -9.73 -11.26
N GLY A 68 -14.46 -10.69 -11.89
CA GLY A 68 -14.10 -10.65 -13.30
C GLY A 68 -12.73 -10.01 -13.55
N LYS A 69 -12.62 -9.20 -14.62
CA LYS A 69 -11.35 -8.62 -15.06
C LYS A 69 -10.83 -7.59 -14.05
N LYS A 70 -9.52 -7.62 -13.80
CA LYS A 70 -8.81 -6.57 -13.07
C LYS A 70 -8.47 -5.41 -14.00
N GLN A 71 -8.32 -4.23 -13.41
CA GLN A 71 -7.70 -3.11 -14.11
C GLN A 71 -6.26 -3.47 -14.48
N LYS A 72 -5.83 -3.11 -15.69
CA LYS A 72 -4.42 -3.16 -16.09
C LYS A 72 -3.74 -1.85 -15.71
N ALA A 73 -2.58 -1.94 -15.08
CA ALA A 73 -1.75 -0.79 -14.77
C ALA A 73 -0.76 -0.58 -15.92
N GLU A 74 -0.78 0.63 -16.48
CA GLU A 74 0.13 1.03 -17.55
C GLU A 74 1.19 1.98 -16.99
N TRP A 75 2.35 2.01 -17.64
CA TRP A 75 3.42 2.91 -17.27
C TRP A 75 3.13 4.34 -17.75
N ILE A 76 3.40 5.30 -16.89
CA ILE A 76 3.41 6.72 -17.24
C ILE A 76 4.84 7.26 -17.17
N ASP A 77 5.14 8.24 -18.03
CA ASP A 77 6.42 8.92 -18.03
C ASP A 77 6.50 9.91 -16.86
N ALA A 78 7.66 9.99 -16.19
CA ALA A 78 7.93 10.95 -15.13
C ALA A 78 8.14 12.38 -15.64
N SER A 79 7.23 12.88 -16.48
CA SER A 79 7.21 14.29 -16.90
C SER A 79 6.69 15.19 -15.77
N ASP A 80 7.05 16.48 -15.79
CA ASP A 80 6.55 17.46 -14.82
C ASP A 80 5.02 17.49 -14.73
N LYS A 81 4.35 17.33 -15.89
CA LYS A 81 2.89 17.30 -15.97
C LYS A 81 2.33 16.10 -15.20
N GLU A 82 2.85 14.90 -15.46
CA GLU A 82 2.38 13.67 -14.84
C GLU A 82 2.73 13.59 -13.35
N ILE A 83 3.92 14.07 -12.97
CA ILE A 83 4.33 14.21 -11.57
C ILE A 83 3.39 15.15 -10.82
N LYS A 84 3.10 16.34 -11.38
CA LYS A 84 2.17 17.31 -10.79
C LYS A 84 0.75 16.76 -10.69
N ALA A 85 0.27 16.03 -11.71
CA ALA A 85 -1.03 15.37 -11.70
C ALA A 85 -1.08 14.28 -10.62
N SER A 86 -0.04 13.45 -10.54
CA SER A 86 0.12 12.40 -9.52
C SER A 86 0.12 12.95 -8.10
N GLY A 87 0.84 14.05 -7.86
CA GLY A 87 0.82 14.73 -6.57
C GLY A 87 -0.58 15.24 -6.17
N LYS A 88 -1.38 15.73 -7.13
CA LYS A 88 -2.78 16.12 -6.87
C LYS A 88 -3.64 14.92 -6.52
N ILE A 89 -3.50 13.82 -7.26
CA ILE A 89 -4.24 12.57 -7.00
C ILE A 89 -3.94 12.08 -5.58
N VAL A 90 -2.67 11.97 -5.19
CA VAL A 90 -2.27 11.53 -3.84
C VAL A 90 -2.89 12.36 -2.72
N ARG A 91 -3.02 13.68 -2.91
CA ARG A 91 -3.61 14.58 -1.90
C ARG A 91 -5.12 14.41 -1.75
N ASN A 92 -5.81 14.10 -2.85
CA ASN A 92 -7.27 14.17 -2.95
C ASN A 92 -7.96 12.80 -2.94
N ASP A 93 -7.22 11.70 -3.14
CA ASP A 93 -7.81 10.37 -3.26
C ASP A 93 -8.52 9.95 -1.96
N PRO A 94 -9.78 9.49 -2.02
CA PRO A 94 -10.58 9.20 -0.84
C PRO A 94 -10.06 7.97 -0.08
N LEU A 95 -10.26 7.95 1.24
CA LEU A 95 -10.00 6.75 2.03
C LEU A 95 -11.08 5.71 1.75
N VAL A 96 -10.65 4.52 1.34
CA VAL A 96 -11.52 3.37 1.07
C VAL A 96 -11.33 2.32 2.16
N TRP A 97 -12.40 1.62 2.52
CA TRP A 97 -12.34 0.61 3.59
C TRP A 97 -11.64 -0.68 3.14
N GLY A 98 -10.91 -1.29 4.07
CA GLY A 98 -10.23 -2.58 3.90
C GLY A 98 -8.71 -2.45 3.78
N THR A 99 -8.02 -3.58 3.88
CA THR A 99 -6.57 -3.66 3.68
C THR A 99 -6.22 -5.05 3.19
N VAL A 100 -5.92 -5.18 1.89
CA VAL A 100 -5.53 -6.43 1.23
C VAL A 100 -4.27 -6.17 0.40
N TRP A 101 -3.12 -6.64 0.87
CA TRP A 101 -1.83 -6.40 0.21
C TRP A 101 -1.65 -7.19 -1.09
N GLN A 102 -2.34 -8.32 -1.23
CA GLN A 102 -2.25 -9.16 -2.43
C GLN A 102 -2.69 -8.41 -3.69
N ASN A 103 -3.82 -7.69 -3.61
CA ASN A 103 -4.44 -7.03 -4.76
C ASN A 103 -3.50 -6.04 -5.48
N PRO A 104 -2.87 -5.05 -4.81
CA PRO A 104 -1.95 -4.14 -5.47
C PRO A 104 -0.67 -4.82 -5.98
N LEU A 105 -0.17 -5.84 -5.26
CA LEU A 105 1.01 -6.59 -5.71
C LEU A 105 0.70 -7.35 -7.01
N GLU A 106 -0.46 -7.99 -7.11
CA GLU A 106 -0.88 -8.62 -8.37
C GLU A 106 -0.97 -7.61 -9.50
N LEU A 107 -1.61 -6.45 -9.30
CA LEU A 107 -1.68 -5.42 -10.34
C LEU A 107 -0.27 -4.99 -10.80
N ALA A 108 0.68 -4.85 -9.88
CA ALA A 108 2.06 -4.49 -10.20
C ALA A 108 2.81 -5.61 -10.95
N PHE A 109 2.60 -6.87 -10.58
CA PHE A 109 3.20 -8.02 -11.27
C PHE A 109 2.55 -8.33 -12.63
N ASP A 110 1.34 -7.82 -12.87
CA ASP A 110 0.64 -7.89 -14.16
C ASP A 110 1.02 -6.74 -15.12
N MET A 111 1.88 -5.80 -14.70
CA MET A 111 2.37 -4.71 -15.55
C MET A 111 3.35 -5.22 -16.61
N ASP A 112 3.36 -4.56 -17.77
CA ASP A 112 4.26 -4.85 -18.89
C ASP A 112 4.88 -3.54 -19.45
N PRO A 113 6.22 -3.40 -19.50
CA PRO A 113 7.21 -4.31 -18.93
C PRO A 113 7.06 -4.47 -17.41
N LEU A 114 7.57 -5.58 -16.88
CA LEU A 114 7.55 -5.85 -15.44
C LEU A 114 8.33 -4.77 -14.66
N PRO A 115 7.87 -4.30 -13.48
CA PRO A 115 8.60 -3.32 -12.69
C PRO A 115 9.98 -3.82 -12.27
N ASN A 116 11.01 -2.99 -12.39
CA ASN A 116 12.31 -3.31 -11.78
C ASN A 116 12.26 -3.13 -10.25
N VAL A 117 11.53 -2.12 -9.78
CA VAL A 117 11.42 -1.76 -8.37
C VAL A 117 9.96 -1.48 -8.02
N ILE A 118 9.51 -2.01 -6.88
CA ILE A 118 8.23 -1.68 -6.26
C ILE A 118 8.51 -1.02 -4.92
N ILE A 119 7.88 0.13 -4.66
CA ILE A 119 7.84 0.74 -3.32
C ILE A 119 6.46 0.48 -2.74
N PHE A 120 6.37 -0.47 -1.81
CA PHE A 120 5.13 -0.86 -1.17
C PHE A 120 4.98 -0.15 0.19
N MET A 121 3.95 0.67 0.33
CA MET A 121 3.73 1.48 1.53
C MET A 121 2.35 1.19 2.14
N THR A 122 2.29 1.07 3.47
CA THR A 122 1.02 0.85 4.21
C THR A 122 1.09 1.43 5.62
N ASP A 123 -0.03 1.92 6.13
CA ASP A 123 -0.26 2.23 7.54
C ASP A 123 -1.19 1.21 8.23
N GLY A 124 -1.64 0.19 7.49
CA GLY A 124 -2.49 -0.90 7.97
C GLY A 124 -1.87 -2.28 7.80
N SER A 125 -2.37 -3.25 8.58
CA SER A 125 -2.01 -4.67 8.46
C SER A 125 -3.20 -5.50 7.96
N THR A 126 -2.93 -6.48 7.10
CA THR A 126 -3.93 -7.46 6.59
C THR A 126 -4.19 -8.62 7.57
N GLY A 127 -3.86 -8.45 8.85
CA GLY A 127 -4.06 -9.47 9.89
C GLY A 127 -3.21 -10.72 9.66
N ASN A 128 -3.81 -11.90 9.85
CA ASN A 128 -3.13 -13.20 9.73
C ASN A 128 -2.62 -13.53 8.32
N LYS A 129 -3.09 -12.84 7.28
CA LYS A 129 -2.64 -13.06 5.88
C LYS A 129 -1.34 -12.35 5.52
N ALA A 130 -0.85 -11.44 6.37
CA ALA A 130 0.28 -10.57 6.03
C ALA A 130 1.56 -11.37 5.73
N MET A 131 1.89 -12.35 6.58
CA MET A 131 3.10 -13.17 6.41
C MET A 131 3.03 -14.06 5.17
N ALA A 132 1.91 -14.77 4.96
CA ALA A 132 1.74 -15.62 3.79
C ALA A 132 1.84 -14.82 2.48
N THR A 133 1.25 -13.61 2.45
CA THR A 133 1.36 -12.69 1.31
C THR A 133 2.81 -12.23 1.11
N ALA A 134 3.48 -11.81 2.19
CA ALA A 134 4.88 -11.39 2.12
C ALA A 134 5.81 -12.50 1.60
N GLU A 135 5.62 -13.74 2.03
CA GLU A 135 6.42 -14.89 1.59
C GLU A 135 6.17 -15.25 0.12
N LYS A 136 4.90 -15.26 -0.31
CA LYS A 136 4.54 -15.52 -1.71
C LYS A 136 5.20 -14.49 -2.64
N TYR A 137 5.00 -13.20 -2.35
CA TYR A 137 5.43 -12.14 -3.26
C TYR A 137 6.93 -11.85 -3.17
N SER A 138 7.59 -12.03 -2.02
CA SER A 138 9.05 -11.93 -1.97
C SER A 138 9.75 -12.98 -2.83
N LYS A 139 9.29 -14.25 -2.78
CA LYS A 139 9.81 -15.33 -3.63
C LYS A 139 9.54 -15.06 -5.11
N LEU A 140 8.33 -14.62 -5.45
CA LEU A 140 7.98 -14.25 -6.82
C LEU A 140 8.87 -13.10 -7.33
N ALA A 141 9.03 -12.05 -6.54
CA ALA A 141 9.84 -10.88 -6.87
C ALA A 141 11.30 -11.27 -7.14
N LYS A 142 11.89 -12.06 -6.22
CA LYS A 142 13.26 -12.56 -6.37
C LYS A 142 13.44 -13.37 -7.67
N ARG A 143 12.51 -14.27 -7.98
CA ARG A 143 12.55 -15.08 -9.22
C ARG A 143 12.44 -14.22 -10.47
N LYS A 144 11.68 -13.13 -10.41
CA LYS A 144 11.42 -12.23 -11.53
C LYS A 144 12.41 -11.06 -11.62
N GLY A 145 13.38 -10.96 -10.71
CA GLY A 145 14.33 -9.85 -10.66
C GLY A 145 13.72 -8.51 -10.22
N VAL A 146 12.58 -8.54 -9.51
CA VAL A 146 11.90 -7.34 -9.00
C VAL A 146 12.34 -7.07 -7.57
N ILE A 147 12.79 -5.85 -7.30
CA ILE A 147 13.17 -5.41 -5.94
C ILE A 147 11.97 -4.74 -5.28
N ILE A 148 11.54 -5.23 -4.11
CA ILE A 148 10.45 -4.63 -3.34
C ILE A 148 11.02 -3.90 -2.13
N ASN A 149 10.93 -2.57 -2.12
CA ASN A 149 11.17 -1.77 -0.93
C ASN A 149 9.86 -1.58 -0.17
N THR A 150 9.91 -1.65 1.16
CA THR A 150 8.71 -1.56 2.00
C THR A 150 8.79 -0.42 3.01
N ILE A 151 7.69 0.30 3.17
CA ILE A 151 7.55 1.38 4.16
C ILE A 151 6.30 1.12 5.00
N SER A 152 6.49 0.80 6.28
CA SER A 152 5.40 0.75 7.25
C SER A 152 5.28 2.10 7.96
N LEU A 153 4.10 2.70 7.92
CA LEU A 153 3.80 3.96 8.59
C LEU A 153 3.06 3.67 9.89
N MET A 154 3.70 3.90 11.04
CA MET A 154 3.10 3.82 12.37
C MET A 154 2.50 2.44 12.74
N GLU A 155 2.74 1.39 11.95
CA GLU A 155 2.11 0.08 12.13
C GLU A 155 3.14 -1.04 12.42
N PRO A 156 3.50 -1.24 13.71
CA PRO A 156 4.38 -2.32 14.13
C PRO A 156 3.89 -3.72 13.77
N LYS A 157 2.56 -3.95 13.72
CA LYS A 157 2.02 -5.28 13.40
C LYS A 157 2.29 -5.69 11.96
N ALA A 158 2.44 -4.72 11.06
CA ALA A 158 2.84 -4.97 9.67
C ALA A 158 4.36 -5.19 9.53
N ALA A 159 5.17 -4.73 10.49
CA ALA A 159 6.63 -4.59 10.34
C ALA A 159 7.34 -5.92 10.00
N VAL A 160 6.99 -7.02 10.66
CA VAL A 160 7.65 -8.32 10.42
C VAL A 160 7.36 -8.81 9.00
N ALA A 161 6.10 -8.75 8.56
CA ALA A 161 5.72 -9.15 7.21
C ALA A 161 6.28 -8.21 6.13
N MET A 162 6.27 -6.91 6.37
CA MET A 162 6.88 -5.91 5.47
C MET A 162 8.39 -6.15 5.32
N LYS A 163 9.09 -6.40 6.44
CA LYS A 163 10.51 -6.76 6.43
C LYS A 163 10.76 -8.04 5.63
N LYS A 164 9.96 -9.09 5.84
CA LYS A 164 10.04 -10.35 5.08
C LYS A 164 9.82 -10.12 3.58
N LEU A 165 8.83 -9.32 3.21
CA LEU A 165 8.52 -8.97 1.82
C LEU A 165 9.72 -8.27 1.15
N ALA A 166 10.29 -7.26 1.82
CA ALA A 166 11.41 -6.52 1.27
C ALA A 166 12.68 -7.36 1.18
N GLU A 167 13.16 -7.91 2.30
CA GLU A 167 14.43 -8.64 2.33
C GLU A 167 14.40 -9.88 1.43
N GLY A 168 13.26 -10.58 1.36
CA GLY A 168 13.14 -11.74 0.49
C GLY A 168 13.21 -11.41 -1.01
N SER A 169 13.00 -10.15 -1.40
CA SER A 169 13.18 -9.64 -2.77
C SER A 169 14.53 -8.95 -3.00
N GLY A 170 15.38 -8.83 -1.98
CA GLY A 170 16.62 -8.04 -2.03
C GLY A 170 16.42 -6.54 -1.81
N GLY A 171 15.23 -6.10 -1.41
CA GLY A 171 14.93 -4.70 -1.09
C GLY A 171 15.10 -4.36 0.38
N THR A 172 14.71 -3.14 0.74
CA THR A 172 14.88 -2.57 2.08
C THR A 172 13.56 -2.30 2.78
N PHE A 173 13.57 -2.40 4.12
CA PHE A 173 12.42 -2.07 4.97
C PHE A 173 12.69 -0.79 5.77
N SER A 174 11.67 0.07 5.84
CA SER A 174 11.65 1.25 6.69
C SER A 174 10.36 1.32 7.51
N LEU A 175 10.50 1.75 8.77
CA LEU A 175 9.40 1.97 9.69
C LEU A 175 9.41 3.43 10.11
N ILE A 176 8.33 4.14 9.81
CA ILE A 176 8.21 5.58 10.04
C ILE A 176 7.23 5.81 11.19
N ASN A 177 7.59 6.67 12.13
CA ASN A 177 6.73 7.03 13.26
C ASN A 177 5.74 8.16 12.92
N GLN A 178 4.97 8.61 13.91
CA GLN A 178 3.98 9.69 13.76
C GLN A 178 4.64 11.02 13.37
N GLU A 179 5.90 11.20 13.75
CA GLU A 179 6.70 12.39 13.51
C GLU A 179 7.46 12.34 12.16
N GLY A 180 7.16 11.38 11.28
CA GLY A 180 7.80 11.24 9.97
C GLY A 180 9.23 10.70 10.01
N LYS A 181 9.72 10.25 11.18
CA LYS A 181 11.10 9.79 11.36
C LYS A 181 11.20 8.26 11.23
N LYS A 182 12.24 7.79 10.54
CA LYS A 182 12.62 6.38 10.51
C LYS A 182 13.07 5.94 11.90
N ILE A 183 12.53 4.83 12.38
CA ILE A 183 12.86 4.27 13.69
C ILE A 183 13.08 2.76 13.62
N LYS A 184 13.84 2.22 14.57
CA LYS A 184 14.04 0.77 14.68
C LYS A 184 12.76 0.15 15.27
N ALA A 185 12.34 -1.00 14.75
CA ALA A 185 11.11 -1.67 15.20
C ALA A 185 11.03 -1.90 16.72
N LYS A 186 12.18 -2.15 17.36
CA LYS A 186 12.31 -2.31 18.81
C LYS A 186 11.92 -1.07 19.64
N ASP A 187 11.98 0.13 19.05
CA ASP A 187 11.75 1.39 19.78
C ASP A 187 10.25 1.74 19.88
N LEU A 188 9.41 1.23 18.97
CA LEU A 188 7.95 1.38 19.02
C LEU A 188 7.29 0.60 20.16
N ALA A 189 7.79 -0.61 20.44
CA ALA A 189 7.29 -1.45 21.54
C ALA A 189 7.50 -0.77 22.91
N LYS A 190 8.67 -0.14 23.11
CA LYS A 190 9.01 0.60 24.33
C LYS A 190 8.14 1.84 24.56
N LYS A 191 7.83 2.62 23.50
CA LYS A 191 6.94 3.80 23.60
C LYS A 191 5.50 3.41 23.96
N LYS A 192 4.95 2.31 23.40
CA LYS A 192 3.60 1.82 23.78
C LYS A 192 3.56 1.30 25.23
N ALA A 193 4.60 0.61 25.69
CA ALA A 193 4.70 0.16 27.09
C ALA A 193 4.74 1.34 28.09
N LYS A 194 5.43 2.44 27.75
CA LYS A 194 5.42 3.67 28.57
C LYS A 194 4.04 4.37 28.58
N LYS A 195 3.36 4.47 27.43
CA LYS A 195 1.98 5.03 27.37
C LYS A 195 0.94 4.18 28.11
N GLY A 196 1.12 2.85 28.16
CA GLY A 196 0.22 1.94 28.89
C GLY A 196 0.39 1.99 30.42
N LYS A 197 1.58 2.31 30.92
CA LYS A 197 1.83 2.45 32.37
C LYS A 197 1.31 3.78 32.96
N GLY A 198 1.11 4.82 32.15
CA GLY A 198 0.61 6.13 32.60
C GLY A 198 -0.91 6.24 32.79
N LYS A 199 -1.70 5.20 32.47
CA LYS A 199 -3.18 5.24 32.52
C LYS A 199 -3.82 4.50 33.71
N LYS A 200 -3.02 4.03 34.69
CA LYS A 200 -3.49 3.21 35.83
C LYS A 200 -3.51 3.90 37.20
N THR A 201 -3.36 5.22 37.29
CA THR A 201 -3.47 5.96 38.56
C THR A 201 -4.55 7.02 38.46
N GLY A 202 -5.79 6.65 38.76
CA GLY A 202 -6.93 7.57 38.70
C GLY A 202 -8.28 6.92 38.97
N LYS A 203 -8.38 6.11 40.03
CA LYS A 203 -9.65 5.79 40.70
C LYS A 203 -9.35 5.38 42.14
N LYS A 204 -9.36 6.37 43.04
CA LYS A 204 -9.70 6.18 44.46
C LYS A 204 -10.97 7.01 44.69
N LYS A 205 -12.06 6.33 45.02
CA LYS A 205 -13.09 6.83 45.93
C LYS A 205 -13.09 5.86 47.10
#